data_AF-A0A183HNN8-F1
#
_entry.id   AF-A0A183HNN8-F1
#
_cell.length_a   1.000
_cell.length_b   1.000
_cell.length_c   1.000
_cell.angle_alpha   90.00
_cell.angle_beta   90.00
_cell.angle_gamma   90.00
#
_symmetry.space_group_name_H-M   'P 1'
#
loop_
_entity.id
_entity.type
_entity.pdbx_description
1 polymer ?
#
loop_
_entity_poly.entity_id
_entity_poly.type
_entity_poly.pdbx_seq_one_letter_code
_entity_poly.pdbx_strand_id
1 'polypeptide(L)'
;MNSVGRIWLQNHPYGSSFPVRRSQNVQWFVDGRSFMEHAANMMELAREEIFIADWWLSPEIFMKRPAVEGNRWRLDEILKVI
;
A
#
# COMPACT_ATOMS: atom_id res chain seq x y z
N MET A 1 33.04 -9.86 3.31
CA MET A 1 32.20 -8.90 2.54
C MET A 1 31.00 -9.65 2.00
N ASN A 2 29.85 -9.57 2.66
CA ASN A 2 28.60 -10.08 2.08
C ASN A 2 28.15 -9.06 1.04
N SER A 3 28.29 -9.41 -0.24
CA SER A 3 27.90 -8.55 -1.33
C SER A 3 26.40 -8.25 -1.26
N VAL A 4 26.08 -6.95 -1.29
CA VAL A 4 24.70 -6.47 -1.45
C VAL A 4 24.07 -7.20 -2.64
N GLY A 5 22.90 -7.79 -2.42
CA GLY A 5 22.15 -8.48 -3.47
C GLY A 5 22.30 -10.00 -3.54
N ARG A 6 23.29 -10.62 -2.87
CA ARG A 6 23.42 -12.09 -2.83
C ARG A 6 22.16 -12.78 -2.29
N ILE A 7 21.39 -12.11 -1.45
CA ILE A 7 20.14 -12.64 -0.91
C ILE A 7 19.09 -12.90 -2.00
N TRP A 8 19.07 -12.13 -3.09
CA TRP A 8 18.08 -12.25 -4.17
C TRP A 8 18.42 -13.33 -5.21
N LEU A 9 19.63 -13.87 -5.16
CA LEU A 9 20.12 -14.91 -6.09
C LEU A 9 20.02 -16.32 -5.49
N GLN A 10 19.53 -16.44 -4.26
CA GLN A 10 19.43 -17.71 -3.55
C GLN A 10 18.04 -18.31 -3.71
N ASN A 11 17.96 -19.64 -3.63
CA ASN A 11 16.67 -20.31 -3.54
C ASN A 11 15.98 -19.95 -2.22
N HIS A 12 14.70 -19.59 -2.30
CA HIS A 12 13.86 -19.32 -1.14
C HIS A 12 12.74 -20.35 -1.01
N PRO A 13 12.09 -20.47 0.16
CA PRO A 13 10.97 -21.38 0.35
C PRO A 13 9.91 -21.23 -0.74
N TYR A 14 9.36 -22.35 -1.19
CA TYR A 14 8.32 -22.42 -2.22
C TYR A 14 8.73 -21.86 -3.61
N GLY A 15 10.02 -21.69 -3.87
CA GLY A 15 10.51 -21.14 -5.15
C GLY A 15 10.28 -19.63 -5.30
N SER A 16 10.08 -18.91 -4.19
CA SER A 16 9.91 -17.45 -4.22
C SER A 16 11.18 -16.73 -4.68
N SER A 17 11.02 -15.58 -5.34
CA SER A 17 12.13 -14.64 -5.59
C SER A 17 12.49 -13.78 -4.35
N PHE A 18 11.74 -13.92 -3.24
CA PHE A 18 11.92 -13.12 -2.02
C PHE A 18 12.27 -13.98 -0.79
N PRO A 19 13.16 -13.50 0.09
CA PRO A 19 13.53 -14.19 1.32
C PRO A 19 12.47 -14.04 2.43
N VAL A 20 12.49 -14.94 3.41
CA VAL A 20 11.68 -14.80 4.64
C VAL A 20 12.16 -13.61 5.46
N ARG A 21 11.25 -12.70 5.80
CA ARG A 21 11.50 -11.57 6.71
C ARG A 21 10.83 -11.86 8.06
N ARG A 22 11.62 -11.91 9.14
CA ARG A 22 11.12 -12.11 10.51
C ARG A 22 10.86 -10.77 11.20
N SER A 23 10.07 -10.79 12.26
CA SER A 23 9.77 -9.61 13.10
C SER A 23 9.16 -8.45 12.32
N GLN A 24 8.24 -8.77 11.39
CA GLN A 24 7.50 -7.76 10.65
C GLN A 24 6.16 -7.47 11.36
N ASN A 25 5.77 -6.19 11.40
CA ASN A 25 4.43 -5.82 11.80
C ASN A 25 3.48 -6.06 10.62
N VAL A 26 2.43 -6.85 10.84
CA VAL A 26 1.46 -7.22 9.80
C VAL A 26 0.07 -6.90 10.32
N GLN A 27 -0.76 -6.34 9.45
CA GLN A 27 -2.17 -6.09 9.71
C GLN A 27 -2.98 -6.78 8.61
N TRP A 28 -4.02 -7.50 9.00
CA TRP A 28 -5.01 -8.06 8.09
C TRP A 28 -6.29 -7.24 8.15
N PHE A 29 -7.04 -7.26 7.06
CA PHE A 29 -8.31 -6.57 6.94
C PHE A 29 -9.37 -7.55 6.46
N VAL A 30 -10.58 -7.44 7.01
CA VAL A 30 -11.78 -8.08 6.47
C VAL A 30 -12.60 -6.99 5.81
N ASP A 31 -13.02 -7.26 4.59
CA ASP A 31 -13.71 -6.31 3.70
C ASP A 31 -12.91 -5.04 3.37
N GLY A 32 -13.54 -4.14 2.62
CA GLY A 32 -12.88 -2.93 2.09
C GLY A 32 -12.83 -1.75 3.05
N ARG A 33 -13.71 -1.66 4.07
CA ARG A 33 -13.86 -0.43 4.88
C ARG A 33 -12.56 -0.05 5.59
N SER A 34 -12.03 -0.95 6.40
CA SER A 34 -10.81 -0.70 7.18
C SER A 34 -9.56 -0.64 6.32
N PHE A 35 -9.52 -1.42 5.23
CA PHE A 35 -8.40 -1.39 4.29
C PHE A 35 -8.30 -0.04 3.57
N MET A 36 -9.40 0.45 2.99
CA MET A 36 -9.44 1.71 2.26
C MET A 36 -9.13 2.91 3.16
N GLU A 37 -9.65 2.90 4.40
CA GLU A 37 -9.36 3.94 5.39
C GLU A 37 -7.87 3.94 5.80
N HIS A 38 -7.29 2.76 6.01
CA HIS A 38 -5.86 2.62 6.30
C HIS A 38 -4.99 3.08 5.13
N ALA A 39 -5.32 2.68 3.89
CA ALA A 39 -4.61 3.10 2.69
C ALA A 39 -4.62 4.63 2.53
N ALA A 40 -5.79 5.28 2.72
CA ALA A 40 -5.88 6.74 2.68
C ALA A 40 -5.00 7.44 3.72
N ASN A 41 -4.96 6.92 4.96
CA ASN A 41 -4.06 7.45 6.00
C ASN A 41 -2.59 7.31 5.61
N MET A 42 -2.20 6.17 5.02
CA MET A 42 -0.82 5.95 4.59
C MET A 42 -0.43 6.83 3.39
N MET A 43 -1.35 7.06 2.46
CA MET A 43 -1.14 8.00 1.34
C MET A 43 -0.95 9.43 1.85
N GLU A 44 -1.74 9.88 2.82
CA GLU A 44 -1.57 11.21 3.44
C GLU A 44 -0.23 11.38 4.16
N LEU A 45 0.33 10.30 4.72
CA LEU A 45 1.64 10.31 5.39
C LEU A 45 2.83 10.17 4.44
N ALA A 46 2.59 9.89 3.15
CA ALA A 46 3.65 9.71 2.17
C ALA A 46 4.52 10.97 2.03
N ARG A 47 5.84 10.77 1.86
CA ARG A 47 6.82 11.86 1.77
C ARG A 47 7.53 11.95 0.43
N GLU A 48 7.59 10.85 -0.31
CA GLU A 48 8.41 10.74 -1.52
C GLU A 48 7.61 10.10 -2.66
N GLU A 49 7.27 8.82 -2.54
CA GLU A 49 6.68 8.05 -3.64
C GLU A 49 5.45 7.24 -3.19
N ILE A 50 4.47 7.15 -4.09
CA ILE A 50 3.34 6.24 -3.97
C ILE A 50 3.31 5.35 -5.21
N PHE A 51 3.48 4.05 -5.02
CA PHE A 51 3.33 3.05 -6.08
C PHE A 51 1.97 2.37 -5.97
N ILE A 52 1.17 2.45 -7.03
CA ILE A 52 -0.15 1.80 -7.13
C ILE A 52 -0.14 0.86 -8.33
N ALA A 53 -0.56 -0.38 -8.12
CA ALA A 53 -0.80 -1.35 -9.17
C ALA A 53 -2.20 -1.93 -8.98
N ASP A 54 -3.07 -1.70 -9.96
CA ASP A 54 -4.45 -2.14 -9.94
C ASP A 54 -4.83 -2.76 -11.28
N TRP A 55 -5.71 -3.75 -11.25
CA TRP A 55 -6.32 -4.27 -12.47
C TRP A 55 -7.33 -3.27 -13.05
N TRP A 56 -8.11 -2.63 -12.17
CA TRP A 56 -8.98 -1.51 -12.50
C TRP A 56 -9.00 -0.51 -11.35
N LEU A 57 -8.61 0.72 -11.64
CA LEU A 57 -8.64 1.84 -10.71
C LEU A 57 -9.71 2.84 -11.13
N SER A 58 -10.59 3.19 -10.19
CA SER A 58 -11.59 4.25 -10.37
C SER A 58 -11.14 5.47 -9.55
N PRO A 59 -10.67 6.55 -10.19
CA PRO A 59 -10.13 7.71 -9.50
C PRO A 59 -11.12 8.35 -8.50
N GLU A 60 -12.42 8.28 -8.76
CA GLU A 60 -13.46 8.95 -7.98
C GLU A 60 -13.95 8.14 -6.77
N ILE A 61 -13.30 7.04 -6.42
CA ILE A 61 -13.69 6.23 -5.25
C ILE A 61 -13.40 6.96 -3.94
N PHE A 62 -14.36 6.94 -3.02
CA PHE A 62 -14.17 7.42 -1.66
C PHE A 62 -13.52 6.35 -0.79
N MET A 63 -12.33 6.67 -0.28
CA MET A 63 -11.49 5.83 0.57
C MET A 63 -11.98 5.81 2.03
N LYS A 64 -12.65 6.88 2.48
CA LYS A 64 -13.33 6.97 3.79
C LYS A 64 -14.80 7.33 3.60
N ARG A 65 -15.68 6.71 4.41
CA ARG A 65 -17.14 6.86 4.31
C ARG A 65 -17.78 6.99 5.72
N PRO A 66 -18.86 7.76 5.87
CA PRO A 66 -19.51 8.59 4.85
C PRO A 66 -18.65 9.79 4.42
N ALA A 67 -18.92 10.35 3.23
CA ALA A 67 -18.17 11.47 2.67
C ALA A 67 -18.57 12.80 3.34
N VAL A 68 -18.09 13.01 4.58
CA VAL A 68 -18.44 14.18 5.40
C VAL A 68 -17.44 15.32 5.31
N GLU A 69 -16.24 15.08 4.80
CA GLU A 69 -15.15 16.06 4.64
C GLU A 69 -15.02 16.54 3.17
N GLY A 70 -16.16 16.66 2.48
CA GLY A 70 -16.17 16.95 1.04
C GLY A 70 -15.44 15.86 0.25
N ASN A 71 -14.61 16.26 -0.72
CA ASN A 71 -13.86 15.33 -1.56
C ASN A 71 -12.48 14.94 -0.99
N ARG A 72 -12.14 15.35 0.25
CA ARG A 72 -10.81 15.12 0.85
C ARG A 72 -10.35 13.66 0.77
N TRP A 73 -11.28 12.71 0.90
CA TRP A 73 -10.99 11.27 0.89
C TRP A 73 -11.33 10.58 -0.43
N ARG A 74 -11.53 11.32 -1.52
CA ARG A 74 -11.65 10.76 -2.86
C ARG A 74 -10.26 10.48 -3.41
N LEU A 75 -10.03 9.31 -3.99
CA LEU A 75 -8.68 8.83 -4.34
C LEU A 75 -7.92 9.82 -5.24
N ASP A 76 -8.56 10.35 -6.27
CA ASP A 76 -7.99 11.37 -7.15
C ASP A 76 -7.60 12.66 -6.43
N GLU A 77 -8.37 13.08 -5.42
CA GLU A 77 -8.05 14.27 -4.62
C GLU A 77 -6.90 13.99 -3.64
N ILE A 78 -6.82 12.80 -3.05
CA ILE A 78 -5.68 12.41 -2.18
C ILE A 78 -4.38 12.47 -2.99
N LEU A 79 -4.38 11.95 -4.22
CA LEU A 79 -3.18 11.84 -5.05
C LEU A 79 -2.74 13.16 -5.69
N LYS A 80 -3.59 14.19 -5.74
CA LYS A 80 -3.24 15.53 -6.27
C LYS A 80 -2.40 16.37 -5.31
N VAL A 81 -2.44 16.06 -4.01
CA VAL A 81 -1.89 16.91 -2.94
C VAL A 81 -0.43 16.55 -2.61
N ILE A 82 0.19 15.72 -3.44
CA ILE A 82 1.60 15.34 -3.38
C ILE A 82 2.28 15.90 -4.63
#